data_AF-A0A8T9FWD8-F1
#
_entry.id   AF-A0A8T9FWD8-F1
#
_cell.length_a   1.000
_cell.length_b   1.000
_cell.length_c   1.000
_cell.angle_alpha   90.00
_cell.angle_beta   90.00
_cell.angle_gamma   90.00
#
_symmetry.space_group_name_H-M   'P 1'
#
loop_
_entity.id
_entity.type
_entity.pdbx_description
1 polymer ?
#
loop_
_entity_poly.entity_id
_entity_poly.type
_entity_poly.pdbx_seq_one_letter_code
_entity_poly.pdbx_strand_id
1 'polypeptide(L)'
;MHMIRTDADVAAGLVDLALLDARLFSVIDKAGPVPLRRLAPGYRGLAGIIVSQMVSRASADAIWRRLETAAGDITPHHILGLSDDDCRAIGLSRAKTDTLRRAAEAVDRGDLDLDAVCLLDAQAAARTLTAIKGIGRWTADVYLLFCGGHPDIFPSGDIALQNAVAHALGLAVRPSPQELDRIAEAWSPWRGVSARLFWAYYAREMRREVAPVLEG
;
A
#
# COMPACT_ATOMS: atom_id res chain seq x y z
N MET A 1 -7.38 19.36 1.21
CA MET A 1 -6.26 18.38 1.20
C MET A 1 -5.92 18.10 -0.25
N HIS A 2 -4.67 18.30 -0.66
CA HIS A 2 -4.23 18.05 -2.04
C HIS A 2 -4.01 16.55 -2.24
N MET A 3 -4.82 15.90 -3.06
CA MET A 3 -4.70 14.45 -3.29
C MET A 3 -3.61 14.17 -4.33
N ILE A 4 -2.84 13.10 -4.14
CA ILE A 4 -1.84 12.66 -5.12
C ILE A 4 -2.57 11.91 -6.24
N ARG A 5 -2.69 12.53 -7.42
CA ARG A 5 -3.43 11.98 -8.57
C ARG A 5 -2.60 11.87 -9.84
N THR A 6 -1.50 12.60 -9.93
CA THR A 6 -0.66 12.75 -11.12
C THR A 6 0.83 12.68 -10.76
N ASP A 7 1.69 12.41 -11.74
CA ASP A 7 3.15 12.48 -11.54
C ASP A 7 3.61 13.89 -11.14
N ALA A 8 2.87 14.94 -11.55
CA ALA A 8 3.13 16.32 -11.13
C ALA A 8 2.91 16.52 -9.62
N ASP A 9 1.91 15.85 -9.03
CA ASP A 9 1.68 15.90 -7.57
C ASP A 9 2.82 15.24 -6.80
N VAL A 10 3.34 14.13 -7.32
CA VAL A 10 4.52 13.46 -6.75
C VAL A 10 5.73 14.36 -6.86
N ALA A 11 5.98 14.95 -8.04
CA ALA A 11 7.10 15.85 -8.26
C ALA A 11 7.06 17.09 -7.34
N ALA A 12 5.89 17.71 -7.18
CA ALA A 12 5.70 18.81 -6.25
C ALA A 12 6.01 18.39 -4.81
N GLY A 13 5.48 17.24 -4.37
CA GLY A 13 5.75 16.73 -3.03
C GLY A 13 7.24 16.40 -2.79
N LEU A 14 7.97 15.93 -3.80
CA LEU A 14 9.42 15.70 -3.68
C LEU A 14 10.20 17.00 -3.48
N VAL A 15 9.82 18.08 -4.19
CA VAL A 15 10.41 19.41 -3.99
C VAL A 15 10.17 19.89 -2.57
N ASP A 16 8.93 19.83 -2.09
CA ASP A 16 8.58 20.26 -0.74
C ASP A 16 9.28 19.40 0.33
N LEU A 17 9.36 18.08 0.14
CA LEU A 17 10.07 17.17 1.05
C LEU A 17 11.54 17.53 1.22
N ALA A 18 12.22 17.93 0.14
CA ALA A 18 13.61 18.35 0.20
C ALA A 18 13.80 19.65 1.01
N LEU A 19 12.80 20.53 1.00
CA LEU A 19 12.77 21.74 1.82
C LEU A 19 12.41 21.46 3.29
N LEU A 20 11.51 20.49 3.54
CA LEU A 20 11.09 20.09 4.88
C LEU A 20 12.21 19.34 5.64
N ASP A 21 12.97 18.49 4.93
CA ASP A 21 14.04 17.69 5.52
C ASP A 21 15.22 17.57 4.55
N ALA A 22 16.26 18.37 4.78
CA ALA A 22 17.45 18.42 3.93
C ALA A 22 18.19 17.07 3.81
N ARG A 23 17.96 16.11 4.72
CA ARG A 23 18.51 14.75 4.58
C ARG A 23 17.97 14.05 3.33
N LEU A 24 16.75 14.40 2.90
CA LEU A 24 16.08 13.78 1.76
C LEU A 24 16.66 14.18 0.40
N PHE A 25 17.45 15.25 0.28
CA PHE A 25 18.11 15.60 -0.99
C PHE A 25 18.89 14.43 -1.59
N SER A 26 19.74 13.80 -0.77
CA SER A 26 20.54 12.65 -1.19
C SER A 26 19.70 11.40 -1.46
N VAL A 27 18.55 11.28 -0.79
CA VAL A 27 17.62 10.16 -0.94
C VAL A 27 16.88 10.27 -2.28
N ILE A 28 16.42 11.48 -2.63
CA ILE A 28 15.74 11.78 -3.89
C ILE A 28 16.66 11.49 -5.08
N ASP A 29 17.91 11.95 -5.02
CA ASP A 29 18.91 11.71 -6.08
C ASP A 29 19.13 10.21 -6.32
N LYS A 30 19.38 9.44 -5.24
CA LYS A 30 19.62 7.99 -5.31
C LYS A 30 18.37 7.20 -5.72
N ALA A 31 17.19 7.60 -5.25
CA ALA A 31 15.93 6.97 -5.60
C ALA A 31 15.59 7.10 -7.08
N GLY A 32 16.09 8.15 -7.77
CA GLY A 32 15.74 8.45 -9.15
C GLY A 32 14.23 8.63 -9.35
N PRO A 33 13.65 8.13 -10.46
CA PRO A 33 12.23 8.29 -10.72
C PRO A 33 11.36 7.68 -9.62
N VAL A 34 10.51 8.50 -8.99
CA VAL A 34 9.52 8.06 -8.01
C VAL A 34 8.16 7.96 -8.73
N PRO A 35 7.65 6.75 -8.99
CA PRO A 35 6.45 6.58 -9.80
C PRO A 35 5.15 6.89 -9.03
N LEU A 36 4.15 7.44 -9.73
CA LEU A 36 2.82 7.70 -9.19
C LEU A 36 2.08 6.46 -8.70
N ARG A 37 2.23 5.28 -9.32
CA ARG A 37 1.54 4.01 -8.98
C ARG A 37 0.13 4.22 -8.40
N ARG A 38 -0.90 4.29 -9.24
CA ARG A 38 -2.28 4.52 -8.81
C ARG A 38 -3.20 3.43 -9.34
N LEU A 39 -4.16 3.02 -8.52
CA LEU A 39 -5.30 2.22 -8.96
C LEU A 39 -6.59 3.01 -8.72
N ALA A 40 -7.63 2.67 -9.47
CA ALA A 40 -8.97 3.11 -9.12
C ALA A 40 -9.34 2.57 -7.72
N PRO A 41 -10.08 3.36 -6.90
CA PRO A 41 -10.77 2.81 -5.74
C PRO A 41 -11.64 1.61 -6.14
N GLY A 42 -11.90 0.73 -5.17
CA GLY A 42 -12.65 -0.50 -5.39
C GLY A 42 -11.94 -1.77 -4.94
N TYR A 43 -12.69 -2.87 -5.07
CA TYR A 43 -12.36 -4.15 -4.43
C TYR A 43 -11.11 -4.82 -5.01
N ARG A 44 -10.89 -4.69 -6.32
CA ARG A 44 -9.71 -5.26 -7.00
C ARG A 44 -8.40 -4.77 -6.39
N GLY A 45 -8.27 -3.45 -6.17
CA GLY A 45 -7.09 -2.87 -5.54
C GLY A 45 -6.86 -3.39 -4.12
N LEU A 46 -7.94 -3.49 -3.33
CA LEU A 46 -7.87 -4.04 -1.97
C LEU A 46 -7.46 -5.52 -1.97
N ALA A 47 -8.04 -6.32 -2.87
CA ALA A 47 -7.73 -7.74 -3.02
C ALA A 47 -6.24 -7.95 -3.37
N GLY A 48 -5.69 -7.16 -4.29
CA GLY A 48 -4.27 -7.23 -4.65
C GLY A 48 -3.33 -6.95 -3.49
N ILE A 49 -3.69 -6.00 -2.61
CA ILE A 49 -2.91 -5.69 -1.40
C ILE A 49 -3.01 -6.85 -0.39
N ILE A 50 -4.20 -7.44 -0.19
CA ILE A 50 -4.38 -8.61 0.68
C ILE A 50 -3.56 -9.81 0.18
N VAL A 51 -3.58 -10.06 -1.13
CA VAL A 51 -2.78 -11.12 -1.77
C VAL A 51 -1.27 -10.90 -1.55
N SER A 52 -0.83 -9.65 -1.54
CA SER A 52 0.58 -9.28 -1.36
C SER A 52 1.08 -9.36 0.09
N GLN A 53 0.21 -9.59 1.08
CA GLN A 53 0.62 -9.66 2.48
C GLN A 53 1.64 -10.78 2.73
N MET A 54 2.74 -10.47 3.43
CA MET A 54 3.71 -11.42 3.99
C MET A 54 4.32 -12.39 2.95
N VAL A 55 4.46 -11.97 1.70
CA VAL A 55 5.06 -12.76 0.61
C VAL A 55 6.01 -11.90 -0.23
N SER A 56 6.86 -12.54 -1.02
CA SER A 56 7.66 -11.83 -2.02
C SER A 56 6.77 -11.29 -3.15
N ARG A 57 7.29 -10.32 -3.90
CA ARG A 57 6.64 -9.81 -5.13
C ARG A 57 6.34 -10.95 -6.11
N ALA A 58 7.34 -11.75 -6.47
CA ALA A 58 7.16 -12.88 -7.39
C ALA A 58 6.06 -13.87 -6.93
N SER A 59 5.95 -14.13 -5.62
CA SER A 59 4.89 -14.98 -5.07
C SER A 59 3.52 -14.31 -5.14
N ALA A 60 3.42 -13.01 -4.83
CA ALA A 60 2.19 -12.24 -4.98
C ALA A 60 1.71 -12.25 -6.44
N ASP A 61 2.60 -12.00 -7.40
CA ASP A 61 2.28 -11.96 -8.83
C ASP A 61 1.83 -13.33 -9.37
N ALA A 62 2.42 -14.41 -8.85
CA ALA A 62 2.02 -15.77 -9.22
C ALA A 62 0.62 -16.11 -8.69
N ILE A 63 0.31 -15.73 -7.44
CA ILE A 63 -1.01 -15.93 -6.84
C ILE A 63 -2.05 -15.08 -7.57
N TRP A 64 -1.74 -13.81 -7.85
CA TRP A 64 -2.63 -12.88 -8.54
C TRP A 64 -3.03 -13.38 -9.93
N ARG A 65 -2.06 -13.80 -10.75
CA ARG A 65 -2.35 -14.34 -12.09
C ARG A 65 -3.25 -15.58 -12.06
N ARG A 66 -3.06 -16.48 -11.09
CA ARG A 66 -3.93 -17.64 -10.93
C ARG A 66 -5.32 -17.24 -10.45
N LEU A 67 -5.41 -16.25 -9.57
CA LEU A 67 -6.69 -15.71 -9.11
C LEU A 67 -7.49 -15.12 -10.28
N GLU A 68 -6.85 -14.31 -11.14
CA GLU A 68 -7.48 -13.77 -12.36
C GLU A 68 -7.88 -14.87 -13.34
N THR A 69 -7.04 -15.90 -13.48
CA THR A 69 -7.38 -17.05 -14.35
C THR A 69 -8.60 -17.80 -13.83
N ALA A 70 -8.75 -17.96 -12.52
CA ALA A 70 -9.83 -18.72 -11.90
C ALA A 70 -11.13 -17.92 -11.76
N ALA A 71 -11.04 -16.63 -11.39
CA ALA A 71 -12.19 -15.79 -11.09
C ALA A 71 -12.60 -14.85 -12.25
N GLY A 72 -11.74 -14.68 -13.26
CA GLY A 72 -11.92 -13.63 -14.26
C GLY A 72 -11.76 -12.24 -13.62
N ASP A 73 -12.81 -11.43 -13.71
CA ASP A 73 -12.83 -10.12 -13.05
C ASP A 73 -12.80 -10.25 -11.53
N ILE A 74 -11.93 -9.48 -10.88
CA ILE A 74 -11.80 -9.52 -9.42
C ILE A 74 -12.85 -8.62 -8.78
N THR A 75 -14.05 -9.18 -8.61
CA THR A 75 -15.21 -8.54 -7.97
C THR A 75 -15.60 -9.26 -6.68
N PRO A 76 -16.37 -8.62 -5.77
CA PRO A 76 -16.92 -9.30 -4.61
C PRO A 76 -17.67 -10.59 -4.98
N HIS A 77 -18.54 -10.52 -5.99
CA HIS A 77 -19.34 -11.64 -6.46
C HIS A 77 -18.47 -12.84 -6.88
N HIS A 78 -17.46 -12.62 -7.73
CA HIS A 78 -16.61 -13.71 -8.20
C HIS A 78 -15.74 -14.31 -7.08
N ILE A 79 -15.22 -13.48 -6.17
CA ILE A 79 -14.46 -14.01 -5.02
C ILE A 79 -15.33 -14.85 -4.09
N LEU A 80 -16.57 -14.44 -3.85
CA LEU A 80 -17.49 -15.22 -3.02
C LEU A 80 -17.90 -16.54 -3.70
N GLY A 81 -17.90 -16.60 -5.04
CA GLY A 81 -18.18 -17.80 -5.81
C GLY A 81 -17.07 -18.86 -5.83
N LEU A 82 -15.83 -18.53 -5.47
CA LEU A 82 -14.73 -19.51 -5.41
C LEU A 82 -15.00 -20.53 -4.29
N SER A 83 -14.68 -21.80 -4.52
CA SER A 83 -14.66 -22.81 -3.46
C SER A 83 -13.35 -22.74 -2.66
N ASP A 84 -13.31 -23.39 -1.49
CA ASP A 84 -12.07 -23.50 -0.72
C ASP A 84 -10.99 -24.30 -1.47
N ASP A 85 -11.39 -25.23 -2.34
CA ASP A 85 -10.50 -26.02 -3.19
C ASP A 85 -9.86 -25.14 -4.27
N ASP A 86 -10.65 -24.25 -4.88
CA ASP A 86 -10.15 -23.25 -5.83
C ASP A 86 -9.14 -22.32 -5.16
N CYS A 87 -9.47 -21.80 -3.97
CA CYS A 87 -8.56 -20.93 -3.23
C CYS A 87 -7.23 -21.61 -2.91
N ARG A 88 -7.25 -22.88 -2.51
CA ARG A 88 -6.04 -23.67 -2.27
C ARG A 88 -5.24 -23.89 -3.55
N ALA A 89 -5.90 -24.18 -4.68
CA ALA A 89 -5.25 -24.36 -5.98
C ALA A 89 -4.59 -23.07 -6.49
N ILE A 90 -5.20 -21.90 -6.24
CA ILE A 90 -4.64 -20.58 -6.53
C ILE A 90 -3.37 -20.33 -5.69
N GLY A 91 -3.30 -20.89 -4.48
CA GLY A 91 -2.21 -20.68 -3.52
C GLY A 91 -2.53 -19.62 -2.47
N LEU A 92 -3.81 -19.32 -2.24
CA LEU A 92 -4.24 -18.48 -1.13
C LEU A 92 -4.11 -19.26 0.18
N SER A 93 -3.57 -18.60 1.20
CA SER A 93 -3.68 -19.12 2.57
C SER A 93 -5.11 -18.96 3.08
N ARG A 94 -5.52 -19.80 4.03
CA ARG A 94 -6.83 -19.68 4.68
C ARG A 94 -7.10 -18.27 5.21
N ALA A 95 -6.10 -17.65 5.84
CA ALA A 95 -6.23 -16.29 6.35
C ALA A 95 -6.48 -15.25 5.25
N LYS A 96 -5.83 -15.38 4.08
CA LYS A 96 -6.08 -14.51 2.93
C LYS A 96 -7.45 -14.74 2.33
N THR A 97 -7.86 -16.00 2.15
CA THR A 97 -9.21 -16.37 1.70
C THR A 97 -10.28 -15.76 2.62
N ASP A 98 -10.16 -15.95 3.93
CA ASP A 98 -11.10 -15.42 4.91
C ASP A 98 -11.17 -13.89 4.86
N THR A 99 -10.03 -13.22 4.69
CA THR A 99 -9.96 -11.75 4.62
C THR A 99 -10.60 -11.21 3.33
N LEU A 100 -10.29 -11.84 2.19
CA LEU A 100 -10.89 -11.51 0.90
C LEU A 100 -12.41 -11.65 0.94
N ARG A 101 -12.92 -12.80 1.44
CA ARG A 101 -14.36 -13.03 1.56
C ARG A 101 -15.04 -12.02 2.49
N ARG A 102 -14.47 -11.72 3.66
CA ARG A 102 -15.02 -10.70 4.58
C ARG A 102 -15.09 -9.33 3.93
N ALA A 103 -14.04 -8.92 3.22
CA ALA A 103 -14.03 -7.66 2.49
C ALA A 103 -15.06 -7.66 1.35
N ALA A 104 -15.19 -8.76 0.62
CA ALA A 104 -16.20 -8.92 -0.43
C ALA A 104 -17.63 -8.83 0.13
N GLU A 105 -17.92 -9.54 1.21
CA GLU A 105 -19.23 -9.49 1.89
C GLU A 105 -19.57 -8.08 2.38
N ALA A 106 -18.60 -7.36 2.97
CA ALA A 106 -18.82 -6.00 3.44
C ALA A 106 -19.12 -5.03 2.28
N VAL A 107 -18.44 -5.18 1.14
CA VAL A 107 -18.71 -4.38 -0.06
C VAL A 107 -20.08 -4.74 -0.66
N ASP A 108 -20.39 -6.04 -0.79
CA ASP A 108 -21.65 -6.52 -1.38
C ASP A 108 -22.89 -6.10 -0.56
N ARG A 109 -22.76 -6.06 0.77
CA ARG A 109 -23.81 -5.58 1.68
C ARG A 109 -23.92 -4.05 1.79
N GLY A 110 -22.94 -3.31 1.25
CA GLY A 110 -22.85 -1.86 1.40
C GLY A 110 -22.32 -1.38 2.76
N ASP A 111 -21.80 -2.29 3.59
CA ASP A 111 -21.15 -1.95 4.87
C ASP A 111 -19.79 -1.26 4.65
N LEU A 112 -19.16 -1.49 3.49
CA LEU A 112 -17.91 -0.88 3.07
C LEU A 112 -18.03 -0.32 1.64
N ASP A 113 -18.16 1.00 1.54
CA ASP A 113 -18.01 1.73 0.28
C ASP A 113 -16.55 2.19 0.12
N LEU A 114 -15.86 1.57 -0.84
CA LEU A 114 -14.44 1.79 -1.09
C LEU A 114 -14.15 3.13 -1.78
N ASP A 115 -15.09 3.64 -2.57
CA ASP A 115 -15.00 4.97 -3.17
C ASP A 115 -15.19 6.05 -2.10
N ALA A 116 -16.22 5.90 -1.27
CA ALA A 116 -16.51 6.83 -0.18
C ALA A 116 -15.41 6.84 0.89
N VAL A 117 -14.83 5.67 1.23
CA VAL A 117 -13.70 5.57 2.17
C VAL A 117 -12.52 6.43 1.73
N CYS A 118 -12.24 6.51 0.43
CA CYS A 118 -11.14 7.31 -0.12
C CYS A 118 -11.35 8.83 0.00
N LEU A 119 -12.56 9.27 0.36
CA LEU A 119 -12.91 10.68 0.55
C LEU A 119 -12.91 11.12 2.02
N LEU A 120 -12.83 10.17 2.95
CA LEU A 120 -12.76 10.45 4.38
C LEU A 120 -11.41 11.08 4.75
N ASP A 121 -11.29 11.64 5.95
CA ASP A 121 -9.96 11.96 6.50
C ASP A 121 -9.16 10.67 6.70
N ALA A 122 -7.83 10.76 6.60
CA ALA A 122 -6.94 9.60 6.63
C ALA A 122 -7.17 8.69 7.85
N GLN A 123 -7.45 9.28 9.02
CA GLN A 123 -7.64 8.54 10.26
C GLN A 123 -9.00 7.82 10.28
N ALA A 124 -10.08 8.48 9.83
CA ALA A 124 -11.39 7.85 9.67
C ALA A 124 -11.36 6.76 8.61
N ALA A 125 -10.74 7.01 7.46
CA ALA A 125 -10.60 6.04 6.38
C ALA A 125 -9.85 4.78 6.86
N ALA A 126 -8.75 4.96 7.59
CA ALA A 126 -7.99 3.85 8.17
C ALA A 126 -8.83 3.06 9.19
N ARG A 127 -9.57 3.74 10.08
CA ARG A 127 -10.48 3.07 11.02
C ARG A 127 -11.55 2.25 10.31
N THR A 128 -12.17 2.78 9.27
CA THR A 128 -13.18 2.06 8.49
C THR A 128 -12.61 0.80 7.86
N LEU A 129 -11.44 0.88 7.21
CA LEU A 129 -10.80 -0.28 6.58
C LEU A 129 -10.37 -1.33 7.63
N THR A 130 -9.79 -0.90 8.73
CA THR A 130 -9.30 -1.81 9.79
C THR A 130 -10.40 -2.45 10.64
N ALA A 131 -11.65 -2.04 10.48
CA ALA A 131 -12.80 -2.72 11.09
C ALA A 131 -13.01 -4.13 10.48
N ILE A 132 -12.54 -4.37 9.26
CA ILE A 132 -12.60 -5.68 8.61
C ILE A 132 -11.48 -6.57 9.13
N LYS A 133 -11.83 -7.66 9.82
CA LYS A 133 -10.86 -8.64 10.33
C LYS A 133 -9.96 -9.16 9.20
N GLY A 134 -8.65 -8.99 9.36
CA GLY A 134 -7.62 -9.35 8.38
C GLY A 134 -7.05 -8.16 7.60
N ILE A 135 -7.72 -7.00 7.64
CA ILE A 135 -7.19 -5.72 7.16
C ILE A 135 -6.53 -5.02 8.35
N GLY A 136 -5.21 -5.14 8.44
CA GLY A 136 -4.41 -4.40 9.41
C GLY A 136 -4.05 -3.00 8.92
N ARG A 137 -3.43 -2.21 9.80
CA ARG A 137 -2.97 -0.85 9.49
C ARG A 137 -2.15 -0.78 8.21
N TRP A 138 -1.20 -1.70 8.00
CA TRP A 138 -0.39 -1.72 6.78
C TRP A 138 -1.24 -1.81 5.50
N THR A 139 -2.24 -2.70 5.47
CA THR A 139 -3.14 -2.84 4.31
C THR A 139 -3.97 -1.59 4.10
N ALA A 140 -4.50 -1.00 5.18
CA ALA A 140 -5.26 0.25 5.10
C ALA A 140 -4.40 1.41 4.57
N ASP A 141 -3.21 1.62 5.14
CA ASP A 141 -2.31 2.70 4.74
C ASP A 141 -1.90 2.57 3.27
N VAL A 142 -1.54 1.35 2.83
CA VAL A 142 -1.20 1.06 1.43
C VAL A 142 -2.39 1.28 0.50
N TYR A 143 -3.60 0.86 0.89
CA TYR A 143 -4.81 1.10 0.11
C TYR A 143 -5.09 2.58 -0.06
N LEU A 144 -5.07 3.35 1.03
CA LEU A 144 -5.35 4.78 1.01
C LEU A 144 -4.30 5.57 0.24
N LEU A 145 -3.04 5.14 0.26
CA LEU A 145 -1.95 5.77 -0.48
C LEU A 145 -2.09 5.56 -1.99
N PHE A 146 -2.40 4.35 -2.44
CA PHE A 146 -2.36 4.00 -3.86
C PHE A 146 -3.72 3.99 -4.57
N CYS A 147 -4.79 3.61 -3.87
CA CYS A 147 -6.16 3.66 -4.40
C CYS A 147 -6.80 5.01 -4.04
N GLY A 148 -6.66 5.43 -2.77
CA GLY A 148 -7.22 6.70 -2.30
C GLY A 148 -6.47 7.94 -2.78
N GLY A 149 -5.14 7.85 -2.96
CA GLY A 149 -4.30 9.00 -3.29
C GLY A 149 -4.08 9.95 -2.11
N HIS A 150 -4.23 9.47 -0.87
CA HIS A 150 -4.02 10.28 0.32
C HIS A 150 -2.57 10.80 0.41
N PRO A 151 -2.36 12.11 0.62
CA PRO A 151 -1.03 12.70 0.60
C PRO A 151 -0.26 12.49 1.90
N ASP A 152 -0.95 12.25 3.02
CA ASP A 152 -0.36 12.35 4.35
C ASP A 152 -0.50 11.06 5.19
N ILE A 153 -0.27 9.92 4.52
CA ILE A 153 -0.28 8.57 5.11
C ILE A 153 1.10 7.94 4.93
N PHE A 154 1.58 7.28 5.99
CA PHE A 154 2.87 6.59 5.98
C PHE A 154 2.69 5.14 6.50
N PRO A 155 2.90 4.11 5.65
CA PRO A 155 2.77 2.70 6.06
C PRO A 155 3.93 2.22 6.97
N SER A 156 4.06 2.75 8.18
CA SER A 156 5.20 2.48 9.09
C SER A 156 5.38 1.00 9.47
N GLY A 157 4.36 0.17 9.29
CA GLY A 157 4.46 -1.29 9.47
C GLY A 157 5.24 -2.01 8.35
N ASP A 158 5.56 -1.32 7.25
CA ASP A 158 6.24 -1.90 6.10
C ASP A 158 7.74 -2.10 6.39
N ILE A 159 8.21 -3.34 6.29
CA ILE A 159 9.59 -3.69 6.60
C ILE A 159 10.58 -3.10 5.58
N ALA A 160 10.21 -3.03 4.30
CA ALA A 160 11.06 -2.43 3.28
C ALA A 160 11.21 -0.93 3.55
N LEU A 161 10.12 -0.27 3.93
CA LEU A 161 10.12 1.14 4.30
C LEU A 161 10.95 1.42 5.56
N GLN A 162 10.81 0.61 6.61
CA GLN A 162 11.66 0.70 7.81
C GLN A 162 13.15 0.54 7.49
N ASN A 163 13.51 -0.45 6.66
CA ASN A 163 14.88 -0.67 6.24
C ASN A 163 15.42 0.49 5.38
N ALA A 164 14.59 1.01 4.46
CA ALA A 164 14.94 2.10 3.58
C ALA A 164 15.25 3.37 4.37
N VAL A 165 14.37 3.74 5.31
CA VAL A 165 14.56 4.91 6.17
C VAL A 165 15.79 4.74 7.06
N ALA A 166 15.97 3.56 7.67
CA ALA A 166 17.15 3.30 8.49
C ALA A 166 18.45 3.52 7.72
N HIS A 167 18.54 2.95 6.53
CA HIS A 167 19.74 3.07 5.69
C HIS A 167 19.95 4.49 5.17
N ALA A 168 18.89 5.09 4.62
CA ALA A 168 18.95 6.41 4.02
C ALA A 168 19.32 7.50 5.03
N LEU A 169 18.85 7.38 6.27
CA LEU A 169 19.12 8.35 7.34
C LEU A 169 20.29 7.95 8.26
N GLY A 170 20.99 6.86 7.95
CA GLY A 170 22.13 6.39 8.75
C GLY A 170 21.77 5.96 10.18
N LEU A 171 20.57 5.43 10.39
CA LEU A 171 20.14 4.94 11.70
C LEU A 171 20.87 3.63 12.03
N ALA A 172 21.43 3.55 13.24
CA ALA A 172 22.15 2.36 13.70
C ALA A 172 21.27 1.11 13.79
N VAL A 173 19.98 1.30 14.06
CA VAL A 173 18.99 0.23 14.20
C VAL A 173 17.77 0.57 13.34
N ARG A 174 17.16 -0.45 12.75
CA ARG A 174 15.89 -0.33 12.05
C ARG A 174 14.81 0.17 13.02
N PRO A 175 14.12 1.30 12.73
CA PRO A 175 13.10 1.82 13.62
C PRO A 175 11.90 0.86 13.68
N SER A 176 11.31 0.73 14.86
CA SER A 176 10.00 0.14 15.04
C SER A 176 8.91 0.97 14.32
N PRO A 177 7.71 0.43 14.06
CA PRO A 177 6.63 1.20 13.45
C PRO A 177 6.32 2.52 14.18
N GLN A 178 6.36 2.52 15.51
CA GLN A 178 6.07 3.71 16.33
C GLN A 178 7.18 4.76 16.24
N GLU A 179 8.44 4.34 16.16
CA GLU A 179 9.55 5.28 15.96
C GLU A 179 9.53 5.84 14.54
N LEU A 180 9.19 5.00 13.56
CA LEU A 180 9.06 5.42 12.17
C LEU A 180 7.90 6.39 11.96
N ASP A 181 6.78 6.20 12.67
CA ASP A 181 5.68 7.18 12.70
C ASP A 181 6.18 8.57 13.15
N ARG A 182 6.95 8.63 14.25
CA ARG A 182 7.52 9.89 14.77
C ARG A 182 8.51 10.52 13.80
N ILE A 183 9.35 9.71 13.14
CA ILE A 183 10.27 10.21 12.10
C ILE A 183 9.46 10.80 10.94
N ALA A 184 8.40 10.13 10.52
CA ALA A 184 7.59 10.53 9.38
C ALA A 184 6.77 11.80 9.63
N GLU A 185 6.55 12.23 10.87
CA GLU A 185 5.91 13.52 11.19
C GLU A 185 6.63 14.70 10.52
N ALA A 186 7.96 14.65 10.40
CA ALA A 186 8.75 15.68 9.72
C ALA A 186 8.44 15.82 8.21
N TRP A 187 7.73 14.86 7.63
CA TRP A 187 7.40 14.82 6.21
C TRP A 187 5.94 15.18 5.92
N SER A 188 5.15 15.55 6.94
CA SER A 188 3.80 16.08 6.73
C SER A 188 3.86 17.43 6.01
N PRO A 189 2.97 17.72 5.03
CA PRO A 189 1.78 16.97 4.64
C PRO A 189 2.02 15.92 3.52
N TRP A 190 3.27 15.59 3.21
CA TRP A 190 3.70 14.77 2.08
C TRP A 190 4.17 13.36 2.47
N ARG A 191 3.67 12.81 3.58
CA ARG A 191 4.05 11.46 4.05
C ARG A 191 3.80 10.36 3.01
N GLY A 192 2.75 10.50 2.20
CA GLY A 192 2.46 9.58 1.09
C GLY A 192 3.52 9.65 -0.02
N VAL A 193 4.06 10.84 -0.29
CA VAL A 193 5.17 11.01 -1.25
C VAL A 193 6.48 10.48 -0.66
N SER A 194 6.75 10.71 0.63
CA SER A 194 7.98 10.19 1.24
C SER A 194 7.98 8.66 1.29
N ALA A 195 6.84 8.01 1.54
CA ALA A 195 6.73 6.55 1.44
C ALA A 195 7.10 6.04 0.03
N ARG A 196 6.58 6.69 -1.02
CA ARG A 196 6.91 6.38 -2.43
C ARG A 196 8.40 6.57 -2.72
N LEU A 197 8.98 7.67 -2.23
CA LEU A 197 10.40 7.97 -2.34
C LEU A 197 11.25 6.85 -1.71
N PHE A 198 10.96 6.45 -0.47
CA PHE A 198 11.74 5.44 0.22
C PHE A 198 11.58 4.04 -0.38
N TRP A 199 10.42 3.70 -0.95
CA TRP A 199 10.29 2.46 -1.72
C TRP A 199 11.09 2.49 -3.03
N ALA A 200 11.12 3.62 -3.74
CA ALA A 200 11.96 3.78 -4.93
C ALA A 200 13.45 3.70 -4.57
N TYR A 201 13.86 4.37 -3.49
CA TYR A 201 15.19 4.28 -2.90
C TYR A 201 15.56 2.84 -2.57
N TYR A 202 14.70 2.12 -1.85
CA TYR A 202 14.92 0.72 -1.49
C TYR A 202 15.12 -0.16 -2.72
N ALA A 203 14.29 0.01 -3.74
CA ALA A 203 14.39 -0.78 -4.96
C ALA A 203 15.74 -0.60 -5.68
N ARG A 204 16.27 0.62 -5.70
CA ARG A 204 17.52 0.94 -6.42
C ARG A 204 18.76 0.67 -5.58
N GLU A 205 18.81 1.19 -4.36
CA GLU A 205 20.02 1.14 -3.52
C GLU A 205 20.18 -0.21 -2.84
N MET A 206 19.07 -0.85 -2.43
CA MET A 206 19.13 -2.18 -1.79
C MET A 206 19.03 -3.32 -2.80
N ARG A 207 18.79 -3.03 -4.09
CA ARG A 207 18.57 -4.00 -5.17
C ARG A 207 17.53 -5.06 -4.82
N ARG A 208 16.40 -4.63 -4.23
CA ARG A 208 15.33 -5.51 -3.75
C ARG A 208 13.99 -5.11 -4.34
N GLU A 209 13.19 -6.10 -4.71
CA GLU A 209 11.82 -5.87 -5.15
C GLU A 209 10.93 -5.43 -3.97
N VAL A 210 9.97 -4.53 -4.25
CA VAL A 210 9.00 -4.02 -3.27
C VAL A 210 7.60 -4.52 -3.64
N ALA A 211 6.90 -5.12 -2.68
CA ALA A 211 5.47 -5.42 -2.76
C ALA A 211 4.66 -4.31 -2.05
N PRO A 212 3.38 -4.09 -2.40
CA PRO A 212 2.63 -4.71 -3.50
C PRO A 212 3.01 -4.15 -4.88
N VAL A 213 2.82 -4.95 -5.93
CA VAL A 213 2.75 -4.43 -7.29
C VAL A 213 1.30 -4.05 -7.53
N LEU A 214 1.07 -2.80 -7.86
CA LEU A 214 -0.22 -2.31 -8.27
C LEU A 214 -0.08 -1.98 -9.75
N GLU A 215 -0.27 -2.99 -10.59
CA GLU A 215 -0.36 -2.81 -12.04
C GLU A 215 -1.84 -2.52 -12.37
N GLY A 216 -2.06 -1.40 -13.06
CA GLY A 216 -3.37 -0.97 -13.53
C GLY A 216 -3.73 -1.64 -14.83
#